data_AF-A0A521W396-F1
#
_entry.id   AF-A0A521W396-F1
#
_cell.length_a   1.000
_cell.length_b   1.000
_cell.length_c   1.000
_cell.angle_alpha   90.00
_cell.angle_beta   90.00
_cell.angle_gamma   90.00
#
_symmetry.space_group_name_H-M   'P 1'
#
loop_
_entity.id
_entity.type
_entity.pdbx_description
1 polymer ?
#
loop_
_entity_poly.entity_id
_entity_poly.type
_entity_poly.pdbx_seq_one_letter_code
_entity_poly.pdbx_strand_id
1 'polypeptide(L)'
;MRTGGDSDRYSSRGPGRTSWLTLSTMLIAIASLGASGSEAGPPLDHWRIGPGSVAPWAPPGTRVPAGDGFRGQVIQFAADAVSAPGPLACARARFEYVVTPAAGLFQGMLGTTAESTASALGIPALPLLTLRVSCDSGVFDYHLLTPGKALLGLDNIIWPLETCGDPSPEATVLAMLQVHLTHDMAFTPASVARKQAYLSDSLQAAIAAWFARPQSPDTVPRINGDPFTDSQEYPDRFVMGLSRTEGAGTIVPIALGDGSRTLVVEFVLQYADGQWRIDDLLHEGGATLRGLLEP
;
A
#
# COMPACT_ATOMS: atom_id res chain seq x y z
N MET A 1 64.81 0.47 62.11
CA MET A 1 66.28 0.49 61.98
C MET A 1 66.59 1.14 60.64
N ARG A 2 67.40 2.21 60.63
CA ARG A 2 67.89 3.01 59.47
C ARG A 2 66.86 3.87 58.72
N THR A 3 67.14 5.08 58.22
CA THR A 3 67.97 6.27 58.57
C THR A 3 68.04 7.10 57.28
N GLY A 4 67.96 8.42 57.40
CA GLY A 4 68.50 9.39 56.43
C GLY A 4 67.58 9.70 55.25
N GLY A 5 67.40 10.95 54.82
CA GLY A 5 68.14 12.18 55.10
C GLY A 5 68.55 12.85 53.78
N ASP A 6 68.20 14.13 53.64
CA ASP A 6 68.67 15.15 52.67
C ASP A 6 68.41 14.89 51.17
N SER A 7 68.13 15.89 50.32
CA SER A 7 68.77 17.22 50.27
C SER A 7 67.91 18.30 49.57
N ASP A 8 68.29 19.54 49.87
CA ASP A 8 67.77 20.85 49.53
C ASP A 8 67.57 21.28 48.04
N ARG A 9 66.55 22.13 47.87
CA ARG A 9 66.45 23.44 47.15
C ARG A 9 66.97 23.60 45.71
N TYR A 10 66.08 24.10 44.83
CA TYR A 10 66.28 25.42 44.18
C TYR A 10 64.98 26.05 43.63
N SER A 11 64.67 27.25 44.12
CA SER A 11 64.13 28.46 43.45
C SER A 11 63.09 28.35 42.31
N SER A 12 61.92 28.99 42.46
CA SER A 12 61.67 30.36 41.96
C SER A 12 60.18 30.76 41.85
N ARG A 13 59.96 32.04 42.21
CA ARG A 13 58.86 33.00 41.93
C ARG A 13 57.89 32.58 40.80
N GLY A 14 56.57 32.63 40.97
CA GLY A 14 55.75 33.86 40.95
C GLY A 14 54.49 33.66 40.07
N PRO A 15 53.44 34.50 40.19
CA PRO A 15 52.04 34.12 39.94
C PRO A 15 51.53 34.48 38.53
N GLY A 16 50.60 33.68 38.00
CA GLY A 16 49.90 33.98 36.75
C GLY A 16 48.48 33.43 36.78
N ARG A 17 47.50 34.31 37.03
CA ARG A 17 46.08 34.06 36.83
C ARG A 17 45.82 34.03 35.32
N THR A 18 45.18 32.99 34.81
CA THR A 18 44.55 33.02 33.49
C THR A 18 43.19 32.35 33.55
N SER A 19 42.19 33.18 33.25
CA SER A 19 40.77 32.89 33.15
C SER A 19 40.51 31.74 32.18
N TRP A 20 39.74 30.76 32.64
CA TRP A 20 39.19 29.72 31.77
C TRP A 20 37.94 30.28 31.10
N LEU A 21 38.05 30.57 29.81
CA LEU A 21 36.92 30.79 28.91
C LEU A 21 36.15 29.47 28.78
N THR A 22 34.92 29.44 29.26
CA THR A 22 33.95 28.39 28.96
C THR A 22 33.58 28.47 27.48
N LEU A 23 34.12 27.55 26.67
CA LEU A 23 33.56 27.26 25.35
C LEU A 23 32.22 26.54 25.54
N SER A 24 31.13 27.27 25.34
CA SER A 24 29.81 26.68 25.12
C SER A 24 29.79 26.01 23.76
N THR A 25 29.97 24.70 23.72
CA THR A 25 29.79 23.88 22.52
C THR A 25 28.30 23.85 22.18
N MET A 26 27.88 24.70 21.25
CA MET A 26 26.54 24.69 20.70
C MET A 26 26.41 23.46 19.79
N LEU A 27 25.90 22.37 20.35
CA LEU A 27 25.47 21.18 19.60
C LEU A 27 24.27 21.59 18.75
N ILE A 28 24.53 21.89 17.47
CA ILE A 28 23.48 21.95 16.45
C ILE A 28 23.03 20.51 16.23
N ALA A 29 21.92 20.13 16.86
CA ALA A 29 21.20 18.93 16.51
C ALA A 29 20.65 19.14 15.10
N ILE A 30 21.34 18.58 14.10
CA ILE A 30 20.79 18.41 12.77
C ILE A 30 19.68 17.38 12.93
N ALA A 31 18.44 17.86 13.08
CA ALA A 31 17.27 17.01 12.93
C ALA A 31 17.24 16.58 11.46
N SER A 32 17.73 15.39 11.20
CA SER A 32 17.43 14.68 9.97
C SER A 32 15.91 14.56 9.91
N LEU A 33 15.25 15.38 9.10
CA LEU A 33 13.94 15.01 8.57
C LEU A 33 14.21 13.81 7.67
N GLY A 34 14.29 12.62 8.29
CA GLY A 34 14.17 11.39 7.55
C GLY A 34 12.83 11.45 6.83
N ALA A 35 12.83 11.16 5.53
CA ALA A 35 11.61 10.74 4.88
C ALA A 35 11.02 9.64 5.75
N SER A 36 9.90 9.92 6.39
CA SER A 36 9.12 8.92 7.09
C SER A 36 8.67 7.94 6.02
N GLY A 37 9.47 6.90 5.79
CA GLY A 37 9.01 5.74 5.05
C GLY A 37 7.80 5.23 5.82
N SER A 38 6.61 5.40 5.25
CA SER A 38 5.39 4.86 5.84
C SER A 38 5.61 3.37 6.01
N GLU A 39 5.50 2.90 7.25
CA GLU A 39 5.64 1.48 7.56
C GLU A 39 4.53 0.73 6.81
N ALA A 40 4.91 -0.28 6.04
CA ALA A 40 3.97 -1.11 5.30
C ALA A 40 2.96 -1.71 6.29
N GLY A 41 1.68 -1.46 6.05
CA GLY A 41 0.60 -2.05 6.81
C GLY A 41 0.25 -3.43 6.26
N PRO A 42 -0.32 -4.32 7.08
CA PRO A 42 -0.88 -5.54 6.54
C PRO A 42 -2.07 -5.21 5.63
N PRO A 43 -2.36 -6.05 4.63
CA PRO A 43 -3.64 -6.04 3.94
C PRO A 43 -4.71 -6.40 4.98
N LEU A 44 -5.36 -5.39 5.56
CA LEU A 44 -6.29 -5.53 6.66
C LEU A 44 -7.58 -6.19 6.17
N ASP A 45 -7.59 -7.53 6.18
CA ASP A 45 -8.75 -8.36 5.92
C ASP A 45 -8.53 -9.79 6.42
N HIS A 46 -9.59 -10.43 6.92
CA HIS A 46 -9.64 -11.89 7.11
C HIS A 46 -10.32 -12.52 5.90
N TRP A 47 -9.71 -13.55 5.32
CA TRP A 47 -10.20 -14.17 4.10
C TRP A 47 -10.61 -15.61 4.37
N ARG A 48 -11.88 -15.93 4.13
CA ARG A 48 -12.38 -17.30 4.22
C ARG A 48 -12.15 -18.02 2.89
N ILE A 49 -11.59 -19.23 2.97
CA ILE A 49 -11.35 -20.07 1.80
C ILE A 49 -12.62 -20.84 1.44
N GLY A 50 -13.09 -20.68 0.21
CA GLY A 50 -14.25 -21.39 -0.33
C GLY A 50 -13.91 -22.80 -0.83
N PRO A 51 -14.89 -23.48 -1.47
CA PRO A 51 -14.65 -24.77 -2.09
C PRO A 51 -13.75 -24.63 -3.32
N GLY A 52 -12.64 -25.37 -3.35
CA GLY A 52 -11.70 -25.33 -4.46
C GLY A 52 -12.19 -26.07 -5.71
N SER A 53 -11.64 -25.72 -6.86
CA SER A 53 -11.86 -26.38 -8.15
C SER A 53 -10.54 -26.73 -8.82
N VAL A 54 -10.48 -27.85 -9.55
CA VAL A 54 -9.28 -28.22 -10.32
C VAL A 54 -8.94 -27.11 -11.31
N ALA A 55 -7.68 -26.69 -11.31
CA ALA A 55 -7.22 -25.62 -12.20
C ALA A 55 -7.19 -26.09 -13.67
N PRO A 56 -7.41 -25.20 -14.65
CA PRO A 56 -7.43 -25.56 -16.07
C PRO A 56 -6.12 -26.16 -16.59
N TRP A 57 -4.99 -25.84 -15.96
CA TRP A 57 -3.66 -26.35 -16.30
C TRP A 57 -3.30 -27.65 -15.58
N ALA A 58 -4.18 -28.17 -14.72
CA ALA A 58 -3.88 -29.33 -13.90
C ALA A 58 -3.71 -30.60 -14.78
N PRO A 59 -2.75 -31.49 -14.43
CA PRO A 59 -2.63 -32.78 -15.10
C PRO A 59 -3.94 -33.61 -15.03
N PRO A 60 -4.22 -34.46 -16.04
CA PRO A 60 -5.35 -35.37 -15.98
C PRO A 60 -5.33 -36.24 -14.72
N GLY A 61 -6.50 -36.40 -14.10
CA GLY A 61 -6.64 -37.18 -12.86
C GLY A 61 -6.38 -36.38 -11.58
N THR A 62 -5.99 -35.09 -11.69
CA THR A 62 -5.97 -34.18 -10.52
C THR A 62 -7.36 -34.12 -9.89
N ARG A 63 -7.40 -34.19 -8.56
CA ARG A 63 -8.62 -34.09 -7.78
C ARG A 63 -8.43 -33.03 -6.71
N VAL A 64 -9.50 -32.30 -6.41
CA VAL A 64 -9.54 -31.48 -5.20
C VAL A 64 -9.34 -32.43 -4.01
N PRO A 65 -8.38 -32.15 -3.09
CA PRO A 65 -8.15 -32.99 -1.93
C PRO A 65 -9.45 -33.27 -1.16
N ALA A 66 -9.69 -34.54 -0.82
CA ALA A 66 -10.87 -34.94 -0.05
C ALA A 66 -10.72 -34.53 1.43
N GLY A 67 -11.73 -33.86 1.99
CA GLY A 67 -11.74 -33.34 3.36
C GLY A 67 -11.66 -31.81 3.45
N ASP A 68 -11.81 -31.26 4.67
CA ASP A 68 -11.87 -29.81 4.96
C ASP A 68 -10.52 -29.07 4.82
N GLY A 69 -9.57 -29.59 4.03
CA GLY A 69 -8.14 -29.22 4.09
C GLY A 69 -7.86 -27.71 4.06
N PHE A 70 -8.53 -26.98 3.17
CA PHE A 70 -8.54 -25.52 3.15
C PHE A 70 -9.94 -24.93 3.27
N ARG A 71 -10.97 -25.63 2.79
CA ARG A 71 -12.34 -25.12 2.75
C ARG A 71 -12.80 -24.70 4.14
N GLY A 72 -13.31 -23.48 4.24
CA GLY A 72 -13.83 -22.88 5.47
C GLY A 72 -12.76 -22.31 6.41
N GLN A 73 -11.47 -22.59 6.16
CA GLN A 73 -10.37 -22.00 6.91
C GLN A 73 -10.24 -20.51 6.61
N VAL A 74 -9.59 -19.78 7.52
CA VAL A 74 -9.39 -18.33 7.41
C VAL A 74 -7.91 -18.03 7.28
N ILE A 75 -7.58 -17.14 6.34
CA ILE A 75 -6.27 -16.52 6.19
C ILE A 75 -6.34 -15.17 6.91
N GLN A 76 -5.39 -14.93 7.81
CA GLN A 76 -5.25 -13.67 8.54
C GLN A 76 -3.88 -13.09 8.21
N PHE A 77 -3.88 -11.83 7.76
CA PHE A 77 -2.67 -11.08 7.48
C PHE A 77 -2.33 -10.19 8.68
N ALA A 78 -1.14 -10.38 9.24
CA ALA A 78 -0.54 -9.52 10.25
C ALA A 78 0.58 -8.69 9.61
N ALA A 79 1.08 -7.67 10.31
CA ALA A 79 2.05 -6.71 9.76
C ALA A 79 3.27 -7.38 9.09
N ASP A 80 3.75 -8.49 9.65
CA ASP A 80 4.92 -9.23 9.16
C ASP A 80 4.71 -10.75 9.12
N ALA A 81 3.46 -11.22 9.13
CA ALA A 81 3.16 -12.65 9.15
C ALA A 81 1.81 -12.98 8.50
N VAL A 82 1.63 -14.24 8.13
CA VAL A 82 0.35 -14.79 7.68
C VAL A 82 0.00 -16.00 8.55
N SER A 83 -1.18 -15.95 9.18
CA SER A 83 -1.76 -17.09 9.89
C SER A 83 -2.79 -17.75 8.98
N ALA A 84 -2.52 -18.99 8.56
CA ALA A 84 -3.35 -19.75 7.62
C ALA A 84 -2.98 -21.25 7.69
N PRO A 85 -3.76 -22.14 7.05
CA PRO A 85 -3.31 -23.52 6.84
C PRO A 85 -2.03 -23.57 6.00
N GLY A 86 -1.13 -24.51 6.32
CA GLY A 86 0.07 -24.74 5.52
C GLY A 86 -0.30 -25.11 4.06
N PRO A 87 0.42 -24.60 3.05
CA PRO A 87 1.69 -23.87 3.14
C PRO A 87 1.55 -22.34 3.24
N LEU A 88 0.33 -21.80 3.36
CA LEU A 88 0.08 -20.35 3.32
C LEU A 88 0.50 -19.63 4.61
N ALA A 89 0.62 -20.35 5.74
CA ALA A 89 1.16 -19.80 6.98
C ALA A 89 2.65 -19.48 6.84
N CYS A 90 3.05 -18.26 7.22
CA CYS A 90 4.45 -17.86 7.19
C CYS A 90 4.79 -16.66 8.07
N ALA A 91 6.08 -16.47 8.32
CA ALA A 91 6.64 -15.31 9.00
C ALA A 91 7.42 -14.43 8.02
N ARG A 92 7.77 -13.21 8.46
CA ARG A 92 8.49 -12.20 7.66
C ARG A 92 7.77 -11.90 6.34
N ALA A 93 6.45 -11.82 6.41
CA ALA A 93 5.60 -11.49 5.28
C ALA A 93 5.82 -10.05 4.84
N ARG A 94 5.83 -9.86 3.53
CA ARG A 94 5.83 -8.57 2.84
C ARG A 94 4.70 -8.56 1.85
N PHE A 95 3.98 -7.45 1.82
CA PHE A 95 2.76 -7.28 1.04
C PHE A 95 2.98 -6.22 -0.03
N GLU A 96 2.66 -6.55 -1.27
CA GLU A 96 2.69 -5.63 -2.39
C GLU A 96 1.49 -5.90 -3.28
N TYR A 97 0.80 -4.86 -3.71
CA TYR A 97 -0.25 -4.97 -4.71
C TYR A 97 0.35 -4.68 -6.08
N VAL A 98 0.14 -5.57 -7.05
CA VAL A 98 0.74 -5.51 -8.38
C VAL A 98 -0.33 -5.66 -9.45
N VAL A 99 -0.34 -4.75 -10.42
CA VAL A 99 -1.17 -4.86 -11.62
C VAL A 99 -0.64 -6.00 -12.48
N THR A 100 -1.40 -7.09 -12.55
CA THR A 100 -1.00 -8.34 -13.17
C THR A 100 -1.75 -8.55 -14.48
N PRO A 101 -1.05 -8.59 -15.63
CA PRO A 101 -1.68 -8.94 -16.90
C PRO A 101 -2.05 -10.43 -16.92
N ALA A 102 -2.91 -10.83 -17.86
CA ALA A 102 -3.37 -12.22 -17.98
C ALA A 102 -2.23 -13.24 -18.01
N ALA A 103 -1.15 -12.94 -18.73
CA ALA A 103 0.03 -13.79 -18.86
C ALA A 103 0.82 -13.98 -17.55
N GLY A 104 0.63 -13.11 -16.56
CA GLY A 104 1.26 -13.22 -15.24
C GLY A 104 0.40 -13.93 -14.20
N LEU A 105 -0.89 -14.15 -14.47
CA LEU A 105 -1.80 -14.78 -13.52
C LEU A 105 -1.39 -16.22 -13.23
N PHE A 106 -1.52 -16.63 -11.97
CA PHE A 106 -1.17 -17.96 -11.48
C PHE A 106 0.25 -18.36 -11.90
N GLN A 107 1.21 -17.44 -11.75
CA GLN A 107 2.62 -17.62 -12.15
C GLN A 107 2.80 -17.97 -13.64
N GLY A 108 1.89 -17.50 -14.50
CA GLY A 108 1.92 -17.75 -15.94
C GLY A 108 1.37 -19.10 -16.39
N MET A 109 0.76 -19.86 -15.47
CA MET A 109 0.22 -21.19 -15.77
C MET A 109 -0.97 -21.19 -16.73
N LEU A 110 -1.56 -20.03 -17.04
CA LEU A 110 -2.64 -19.93 -18.03
C LEU A 110 -2.16 -20.09 -19.48
N GLY A 111 -0.84 -19.98 -19.74
CA GLY A 111 -0.25 -20.21 -21.06
C GLY A 111 -0.68 -19.22 -22.14
N THR A 112 -0.70 -19.68 -23.40
CA THR A 112 -0.98 -18.82 -24.58
C THR A 112 -2.44 -18.40 -24.72
N THR A 113 -3.36 -19.06 -24.02
CA THR A 113 -4.80 -18.74 -23.98
C THR A 113 -5.18 -18.01 -22.70
N ALA A 114 -4.27 -17.20 -22.15
CA ALA A 114 -4.41 -16.64 -20.82
C ALA A 114 -5.71 -15.84 -20.63
N GLU A 115 -6.07 -14.97 -21.57
CA GLU A 115 -7.27 -14.13 -21.47
C GLU A 115 -8.57 -14.95 -21.48
N SER A 116 -8.71 -15.90 -22.42
CA SER A 116 -9.91 -16.74 -22.50
C SER A 116 -10.02 -17.70 -21.32
N THR A 117 -8.88 -18.21 -20.83
CA THR A 117 -8.84 -19.07 -19.64
C THR A 117 -9.16 -18.27 -18.37
N ALA A 118 -8.65 -17.05 -18.24
CA ALA A 118 -8.99 -16.13 -17.15
C ALA A 118 -10.50 -15.83 -17.13
N SER A 119 -11.09 -15.54 -18.29
CA SER A 119 -12.54 -15.34 -18.42
C SER A 119 -13.33 -16.59 -17.99
N ALA A 120 -12.89 -17.79 -18.38
CA ALA A 120 -13.51 -19.06 -17.97
C ALA A 120 -13.40 -19.33 -16.45
N LEU A 121 -12.41 -18.75 -15.78
CA LEU A 121 -12.25 -18.76 -14.32
C LEU A 121 -13.11 -17.70 -13.61
N GLY A 122 -13.91 -16.93 -14.36
CA GLY A 122 -14.78 -15.90 -13.82
C GLY A 122 -14.07 -14.57 -13.53
N ILE A 123 -12.88 -14.34 -14.11
CA ILE A 123 -12.19 -13.05 -14.00
C ILE A 123 -12.94 -12.02 -14.88
N PRO A 124 -13.47 -10.93 -14.30
CA PRO A 124 -14.39 -10.05 -15.00
C PRO A 124 -13.70 -9.06 -15.96
N ALA A 125 -12.46 -8.68 -15.66
CA ALA A 125 -11.68 -7.72 -16.42
C ALA A 125 -10.17 -7.97 -16.22
N LEU A 126 -9.38 -7.50 -17.19
CA LEU A 126 -7.93 -7.59 -17.19
C LEU A 126 -7.34 -6.22 -17.57
N PRO A 127 -6.15 -5.83 -17.05
CA PRO A 127 -5.36 -6.56 -16.05
C PRO A 127 -6.05 -6.60 -14.69
N LEU A 128 -5.55 -7.44 -13.79
CA LEU A 128 -6.11 -7.62 -12.44
C LEU A 128 -5.16 -7.08 -11.38
N LEU A 129 -5.69 -6.54 -10.28
CA LEU A 129 -4.86 -6.26 -9.12
C LEU A 129 -4.58 -7.58 -8.36
N THR A 130 -3.33 -7.84 -8.03
CA THR A 130 -2.90 -9.03 -7.28
C THR A 130 -2.23 -8.58 -5.99
N LEU A 131 -2.69 -9.09 -4.85
CA LEU A 131 -1.92 -9.03 -3.61
C LEU A 131 -0.84 -10.11 -3.68
N ARG A 132 0.42 -9.70 -3.76
CA ARG A 132 1.59 -10.57 -3.66
C ARG A 132 2.07 -10.59 -2.22
N VAL A 133 2.14 -11.80 -1.67
CA VAL A 133 2.71 -12.05 -0.34
C VAL A 133 4.04 -12.77 -0.53
N SER A 134 5.13 -12.11 -0.13
CA SER A 134 6.46 -12.72 -0.09
C SER A 134 6.85 -12.99 1.34
N CYS A 135 7.16 -14.23 1.68
CA CYS A 135 7.53 -14.63 3.04
C CYS A 135 8.48 -15.83 3.02
N ASP A 136 8.79 -16.38 4.19
CA ASP A 136 9.77 -17.46 4.30
C ASP A 136 9.28 -18.85 3.85
N SER A 137 7.98 -19.05 3.69
CA SER A 137 7.42 -20.25 3.06
C SER A 137 7.29 -20.15 1.54
N GLY A 138 7.46 -18.96 0.95
CA GLY A 138 7.40 -18.74 -0.49
C GLY A 138 6.76 -17.42 -0.91
N VAL A 139 6.30 -17.38 -2.16
CA VAL A 139 5.57 -16.25 -2.74
C VAL A 139 4.19 -16.73 -3.16
N PHE A 140 3.15 -16.06 -2.69
CA PHE A 140 1.75 -16.38 -2.96
C PHE A 140 1.05 -15.17 -3.57
N ASP A 141 0.36 -15.40 -4.68
CA ASP A 141 -0.39 -14.38 -5.39
C ASP A 141 -1.89 -14.59 -5.16
N TYR A 142 -2.55 -13.55 -4.67
CA TYR A 142 -3.98 -13.48 -4.43
C TYR A 142 -4.61 -12.53 -5.45
N HIS A 143 -5.28 -13.09 -6.45
CA HIS A 143 -5.81 -12.36 -7.61
C HIS A 143 -7.18 -11.76 -7.29
N LEU A 144 -7.25 -10.44 -7.09
CA LEU A 144 -8.44 -9.73 -6.59
C LEU A 144 -9.49 -9.54 -7.69
N LEU A 145 -10.60 -10.28 -7.63
CA LEU A 145 -11.67 -10.24 -8.64
C LEU A 145 -12.54 -8.99 -8.53
N THR A 146 -12.99 -8.72 -7.31
CA THR A 146 -13.84 -7.60 -6.91
C THR A 146 -13.49 -7.21 -5.48
N PRO A 147 -13.98 -6.09 -4.94
CA PRO A 147 -13.87 -5.83 -3.51
C PRO A 147 -14.36 -7.05 -2.71
N GLY A 148 -13.51 -7.56 -1.82
CA GLY A 148 -13.81 -8.69 -0.97
C GLY A 148 -13.76 -10.09 -1.61
N LYS A 149 -13.36 -10.24 -2.88
CA LYS A 149 -13.24 -11.55 -3.53
C LYS A 149 -11.91 -11.72 -4.26
N ALA A 150 -11.30 -12.90 -4.14
CA ALA A 150 -10.08 -13.24 -4.87
C ALA A 150 -10.01 -14.71 -5.25
N LEU A 151 -9.03 -15.03 -6.10
CA LEU A 151 -8.61 -16.38 -6.42
C LEU A 151 -7.17 -16.60 -5.97
N LEU A 152 -6.90 -17.77 -5.39
CA LEU A 152 -5.57 -18.28 -5.09
C LEU A 152 -5.35 -19.58 -5.87
N GLY A 153 -4.25 -19.68 -6.60
CA GLY A 153 -3.81 -20.94 -7.20
C GLY A 153 -2.83 -21.66 -6.29
N LEU A 154 -3.13 -22.89 -5.88
CA LEU A 154 -2.24 -23.70 -5.06
C LEU A 154 -2.41 -25.19 -5.40
N ASP A 155 -1.31 -25.90 -5.63
CA ASP A 155 -1.27 -27.34 -5.92
C ASP A 155 -2.23 -27.77 -7.04
N ASN A 156 -2.29 -26.99 -8.13
CA ASN A 156 -3.19 -27.18 -9.27
C ASN A 156 -4.69 -27.08 -8.92
N ILE A 157 -5.03 -26.46 -7.79
CA ILE A 157 -6.40 -26.13 -7.38
C ILE A 157 -6.54 -24.61 -7.32
N ILE A 158 -7.67 -24.12 -7.83
CA ILE A 158 -8.12 -22.74 -7.65
C ILE A 158 -8.98 -22.68 -6.39
N TRP A 159 -8.61 -21.82 -5.44
CA TRP A 159 -9.35 -21.56 -4.22
C TRP A 159 -9.99 -20.18 -4.30
N PRO A 160 -11.33 -20.08 -4.34
CA PRO A 160 -12.00 -18.80 -4.19
C PRO A 160 -11.90 -18.33 -2.74
N LEU A 161 -11.70 -17.04 -2.55
CA LEU A 161 -11.58 -16.43 -1.24
C LEU A 161 -12.59 -15.30 -1.11
N GLU A 162 -13.19 -15.15 0.07
CA GLU A 162 -14.11 -14.05 0.39
C GLU A 162 -13.70 -13.39 1.70
N THR A 163 -13.71 -12.06 1.76
CA THR A 163 -13.43 -11.34 3.01
C THR A 163 -14.56 -11.59 4.03
N CYS A 164 -14.19 -11.61 5.31
CA CYS A 164 -15.10 -11.87 6.42
C CYS A 164 -14.92 -10.90 7.60
N GLY A 165 -14.42 -9.70 7.32
CA GLY A 165 -14.24 -8.61 8.29
C GLY A 165 -15.24 -7.46 8.13
N ASP A 166 -15.19 -6.52 9.09
CA ASP A 166 -15.94 -5.27 9.04
C ASP A 166 -15.34 -4.30 8.01
N PRO A 167 -16.12 -3.33 7.49
CA PRO A 167 -15.60 -2.29 6.62
C PRO A 167 -14.44 -1.52 7.28
N SER A 168 -13.34 -1.35 6.54
CA SER A 168 -12.16 -0.61 6.97
C SER A 168 -11.81 0.53 6.00
N PRO A 169 -11.08 1.56 6.45
CA PRO A 169 -10.61 2.61 5.55
C PRO A 169 -9.66 2.04 4.49
N GLU A 170 -8.83 1.05 4.86
CA GLU A 170 -7.92 0.34 3.96
C GLU A 170 -8.66 -0.41 2.86
N ALA A 171 -9.72 -1.17 3.20
CA ALA A 171 -10.53 -1.89 2.22
C ALA A 171 -11.20 -0.92 1.22
N THR A 172 -11.57 0.28 1.68
CA THR A 172 -12.14 1.33 0.82
C THR A 172 -11.10 1.89 -0.15
N VAL A 173 -9.89 2.20 0.33
CA VAL A 173 -8.79 2.66 -0.53
C VAL A 173 -8.38 1.57 -1.51
N LEU A 174 -8.26 0.33 -1.06
CA LEU A 174 -7.95 -0.82 -1.93
C LEU A 174 -9.00 -0.99 -3.03
N ALA A 175 -10.29 -0.94 -2.69
CA ALA A 175 -11.37 -1.07 -3.67
C ALA A 175 -11.35 0.07 -4.70
N MET A 176 -11.06 1.30 -4.27
CA MET A 176 -10.89 2.44 -5.17
C MET A 176 -9.68 2.25 -6.09
N LEU A 177 -8.51 1.91 -5.53
CA LEU A 177 -7.28 1.67 -6.28
C LEU A 177 -7.39 0.49 -7.23
N GLN A 178 -8.12 -0.57 -6.86
CA GLN A 178 -8.40 -1.69 -7.76
C GLN A 178 -9.14 -1.21 -9.00
N VAL A 179 -10.22 -0.42 -8.83
CA VAL A 179 -10.95 0.16 -9.98
C VAL A 179 -10.05 1.10 -10.77
N HIS A 180 -9.25 1.91 -10.09
CA HIS A 180 -8.41 2.93 -10.71
C HIS A 180 -7.28 2.31 -11.57
N LEU A 181 -6.46 1.45 -10.99
CA LEU A 181 -5.25 0.90 -11.62
C LEU A 181 -5.54 -0.16 -12.70
N THR A 182 -6.75 -0.73 -12.72
CA THR A 182 -7.15 -1.74 -13.73
C THR A 182 -7.98 -1.16 -14.87
N HIS A 183 -8.22 0.15 -14.88
CA HIS A 183 -8.98 0.86 -15.90
C HIS A 183 -8.22 2.12 -16.36
N ASP A 184 -8.88 2.93 -17.20
CA ASP A 184 -8.37 4.25 -17.55
C ASP A 184 -8.25 5.17 -16.32
N MET A 185 -7.01 5.50 -15.98
CA MET A 185 -6.62 6.35 -14.86
C MET A 185 -6.70 7.85 -15.16
N ALA A 186 -6.95 8.26 -16.41
CA ALA A 186 -7.04 9.66 -16.76
C ALA A 186 -8.12 10.38 -15.92
N PHE A 187 -7.84 11.61 -15.49
CA PHE A 187 -8.79 12.42 -14.71
C PHE A 187 -9.91 12.99 -15.59
N THR A 188 -10.83 12.10 -15.97
CA THR A 188 -11.98 12.40 -16.84
C THR A 188 -13.30 12.15 -16.10
N PRO A 189 -14.43 12.75 -16.53
CA PRO A 189 -15.73 12.47 -15.94
C PRO A 189 -16.08 10.97 -15.91
N ALA A 190 -15.74 10.24 -16.97
CA ALA A 190 -16.01 8.79 -17.07
C ALA A 190 -15.16 7.98 -16.08
N SER A 191 -13.88 8.33 -15.92
CA SER A 191 -13.00 7.67 -14.95
C SER A 191 -13.42 7.95 -13.51
N VAL A 192 -13.80 9.20 -13.21
CA VAL A 192 -14.31 9.58 -11.88
C VAL A 192 -15.63 8.89 -11.58
N ALA A 193 -16.55 8.78 -12.54
CA ALA A 193 -17.84 8.11 -12.36
C ALA A 193 -17.69 6.67 -11.84
N ARG A 194 -16.69 5.92 -12.33
CA ARG A 194 -16.39 4.55 -11.87
C ARG A 194 -15.96 4.49 -10.40
N LYS A 195 -15.44 5.58 -9.84
CA LYS A 195 -14.92 5.68 -8.48
C LYS A 195 -15.89 6.33 -7.49
N GLN A 196 -17.02 6.88 -7.94
CA GLN A 196 -17.97 7.65 -7.11
C GLN A 196 -18.38 6.91 -5.82
N ALA A 197 -18.56 5.58 -5.89
CA ALA A 197 -18.93 4.77 -4.74
C ALA A 197 -17.89 4.74 -3.60
N TYR A 198 -16.69 5.27 -3.81
CA TYR A 198 -15.61 5.33 -2.80
C TYR A 198 -15.30 6.76 -2.34
N LEU A 199 -15.83 7.77 -3.02
CA LEU A 199 -15.58 9.17 -2.73
C LEU A 199 -16.68 9.73 -1.81
N SER A 200 -16.34 10.70 -0.97
CA SER A 200 -17.32 11.44 -0.16
C SER A 200 -18.20 12.32 -1.05
N ASP A 201 -19.43 12.60 -0.62
CA ASP A 201 -20.36 13.43 -1.40
C ASP A 201 -19.80 14.85 -1.62
N SER A 202 -19.09 15.38 -0.63
CA SER A 202 -18.40 16.68 -0.69
C SER A 202 -17.26 16.68 -1.72
N LEU A 203 -16.46 15.61 -1.79
CA LEU A 203 -15.40 15.48 -2.79
C LEU A 203 -15.98 15.32 -4.19
N GLN A 204 -17.03 14.50 -4.34
CA GLN A 204 -17.74 14.32 -5.60
C GLN A 204 -18.29 15.66 -6.12
N ALA A 205 -18.90 16.47 -5.25
CA ALA A 205 -19.40 17.80 -5.61
C ALA A 205 -18.28 18.75 -6.05
N ALA A 206 -17.12 18.73 -5.37
CA ALA A 206 -15.96 19.53 -5.75
C ALA A 206 -15.41 19.14 -7.13
N ILE A 207 -15.31 17.83 -7.41
CA ILE A 207 -14.86 17.33 -8.71
C ILE A 207 -15.86 17.70 -9.82
N ALA A 208 -17.17 17.56 -9.57
CA ALA A 208 -18.19 17.97 -10.53
C ALA A 208 -18.11 19.48 -10.83
N ALA A 209 -17.91 20.30 -9.80
CA ALA A 209 -17.74 21.74 -9.95
C ALA A 209 -16.47 22.09 -10.74
N TRP A 210 -15.37 21.33 -10.59
CA TRP A 210 -14.16 21.49 -11.40
C TRP A 210 -14.42 21.26 -12.88
N PHE A 211 -15.06 20.14 -13.23
CA PHE A 211 -15.36 19.81 -14.64
C PHE A 211 -16.38 20.76 -15.28
N ALA A 212 -17.23 21.42 -14.49
CA ALA A 212 -18.20 22.39 -15.01
C ALA A 212 -17.56 23.75 -15.38
N ARG A 213 -16.30 24.00 -15.00
CA ARG A 213 -15.62 25.27 -15.27
C ARG A 213 -15.22 25.37 -16.74
N PRO A 214 -15.37 26.55 -17.37
CA PRO A 214 -14.78 26.80 -18.68
C PRO A 214 -13.25 26.63 -18.60
N GLN A 215 -12.70 25.69 -19.37
CA GLN A 215 -11.26 25.53 -19.54
C GLN A 215 -10.84 26.28 -20.81
N SER A 216 -9.84 27.17 -20.70
CA SER A 216 -9.25 27.78 -21.89
C SER A 216 -8.30 26.77 -22.56
N PRO A 217 -8.38 26.58 -23.89
CA PRO A 217 -7.45 25.72 -24.61
C PRO A 217 -6.01 26.25 -24.58
N ASP A 218 -5.82 27.54 -24.26
CA ASP A 218 -4.51 28.21 -24.23
C ASP A 218 -3.84 28.19 -22.85
N THR A 219 -4.49 27.61 -21.83
CA THR A 219 -3.95 27.50 -20.47
C THR A 219 -3.66 26.06 -20.12
N VAL A 220 -2.48 25.81 -19.56
CA VAL A 220 -2.17 24.50 -18.95
C VAL A 220 -3.13 24.27 -17.78
N PRO A 221 -3.92 23.18 -17.77
CA PRO A 221 -4.80 22.89 -16.66
C PRO A 221 -4.02 22.73 -15.36
N ARG A 222 -4.60 23.19 -14.24
CA ARG A 222 -4.00 23.02 -12.91
C ARG A 222 -3.76 21.54 -12.56
N ILE A 223 -4.68 20.68 -12.97
CA ILE A 223 -4.53 19.23 -12.90
C ILE A 223 -4.04 18.75 -14.25
N ASN A 224 -2.73 18.50 -14.36
CA ASN A 224 -2.07 18.03 -15.58
C ASN A 224 -1.41 16.67 -15.32
N GLY A 225 -2.25 15.66 -15.08
CA GLY A 225 -1.86 14.31 -14.68
C GLY A 225 -3.02 13.61 -13.99
N ASP A 226 -2.72 12.49 -13.33
CA ASP A 226 -3.67 11.78 -12.50
C ASP A 226 -3.55 12.22 -11.03
N PRO A 227 -4.54 12.93 -10.47
CA PRO A 227 -4.46 13.38 -9.09
C PRO A 227 -4.68 12.26 -8.06
N PHE A 228 -5.13 11.06 -8.47
CA PHE A 228 -5.32 9.95 -7.55
C PHE A 228 -4.02 9.21 -7.21
N THR A 229 -3.04 9.27 -8.11
CA THR A 229 -1.71 8.66 -7.93
C THR A 229 -0.59 9.69 -7.93
N ASP A 230 -0.88 10.96 -8.21
CA ASP A 230 0.09 12.06 -8.33
C ASP A 230 1.28 11.70 -9.23
N SER A 231 0.98 10.98 -10.33
CA SER A 231 1.97 10.39 -11.19
C SER A 231 1.78 10.78 -12.66
N GLN A 232 2.91 11.03 -13.33
CA GLN A 232 2.95 11.27 -14.78
C GLN A 232 3.05 9.96 -15.56
N GLU A 233 3.68 8.96 -14.97
CA GLU A 233 3.69 7.57 -15.46
C GLU A 233 2.79 6.73 -14.55
N TYR A 234 2.13 5.74 -15.15
CA TYR A 234 1.16 4.92 -14.45
C TYR A 234 1.85 3.88 -13.56
N PRO A 235 1.59 3.87 -12.24
CA PRO A 235 2.19 2.89 -11.34
C PRO A 235 1.67 1.49 -11.65
N ASP A 236 2.56 0.52 -11.61
CA ASP A 236 2.22 -0.90 -11.81
C ASP A 236 2.12 -1.66 -10.47
N ARG A 237 2.50 -1.01 -9.36
CA ARG A 237 2.47 -1.59 -8.03
C ARG A 237 2.30 -0.54 -6.92
N PHE A 238 1.88 -1.00 -5.75
CA PHE A 238 1.87 -0.19 -4.55
C PHE A 238 1.98 -1.01 -3.27
N VAL A 239 2.42 -0.35 -2.21
CA VAL A 239 2.38 -0.84 -0.83
C VAL A 239 1.43 0.04 -0.03
N MET A 240 0.51 -0.59 0.67
CA MET A 240 -0.38 0.10 1.61
C MET A 240 0.31 0.21 2.96
N GLY A 241 0.35 1.41 3.52
CA GLY A 241 0.89 1.64 4.86
C GLY A 241 -0.19 1.52 5.95
N LEU A 242 0.25 1.57 7.20
CA LEU A 242 -0.66 1.57 8.35
C LEU A 242 -1.53 2.83 8.37
N SER A 243 -2.84 2.66 8.56
CA SER A 243 -3.71 3.81 8.76
C SER A 243 -3.47 4.50 10.10
N ARG A 244 -3.78 5.79 10.12
CA ARG A 244 -3.68 6.61 11.32
C ARG A 244 -4.81 7.62 11.36
N THR A 245 -5.35 7.87 12.55
CA THR A 245 -6.37 8.90 12.74
C THR A 245 -5.70 10.25 13.01
N GLU A 246 -6.06 11.26 12.23
CA GLU A 246 -5.62 12.63 12.40
C GLU A 246 -6.82 13.58 12.37
N GLY A 247 -7.06 14.27 13.50
CA GLY A 247 -8.23 15.13 13.65
C GLY A 247 -9.54 14.35 13.48
N ALA A 248 -10.36 14.74 12.50
CA ALA A 248 -11.63 14.08 12.18
C ALA A 248 -11.52 13.04 11.06
N GLY A 249 -10.34 12.87 10.47
CA GLY A 249 -10.11 11.95 9.34
C GLY A 249 -9.26 10.75 9.74
N THR A 250 -9.31 9.71 8.91
CA THR A 250 -8.35 8.59 8.93
C THR A 250 -7.55 8.61 7.66
N ILE A 251 -6.23 8.55 7.79
CA ILE A 251 -5.29 8.61 6.69
C ILE A 251 -4.77 7.21 6.40
N VAL A 252 -4.78 6.82 5.12
CA VAL A 252 -4.16 5.60 4.62
C VAL A 252 -3.05 6.00 3.63
N PRO A 253 -1.76 5.87 4.01
CA PRO A 253 -0.66 6.17 3.11
C PRO A 253 -0.47 5.05 2.08
N ILE A 254 -0.29 5.42 0.82
CA ILE A 254 -0.05 4.48 -0.28
C ILE A 254 1.27 4.85 -0.95
N ALA A 255 2.25 3.94 -0.85
CA ALA A 255 3.50 4.06 -1.57
C ALA A 255 3.36 3.42 -2.96
N LEU A 256 3.23 4.26 -3.98
CA LEU A 256 3.09 3.88 -5.39
C LEU A 256 4.47 3.74 -6.01
N GLY A 257 4.63 2.79 -6.93
CA GLY A 257 5.89 2.64 -7.67
C GLY A 257 5.73 2.06 -9.07
N ASP A 258 6.80 2.21 -9.85
CA ASP A 258 6.94 1.72 -11.23
C ASP A 258 8.25 0.93 -11.43
N GLY A 259 8.96 0.61 -10.32
CA GLY A 259 10.27 -0.03 -10.32
C GLY A 259 11.47 0.93 -10.39
N SER A 260 11.26 2.21 -10.64
CA SER A 260 12.32 3.24 -10.68
C SER A 260 12.16 4.31 -9.59
N ARG A 261 10.93 4.63 -9.21
CA ARG A 261 10.60 5.64 -8.21
C ARG A 261 9.51 5.12 -7.26
N THR A 262 9.49 5.71 -6.07
CA THR A 262 8.41 5.52 -5.10
C THR A 262 7.86 6.89 -4.74
N LEU A 263 6.54 7.05 -4.86
CA LEU A 263 5.80 8.24 -4.48
C LEU A 263 4.79 7.86 -3.40
N VAL A 264 4.62 8.68 -2.37
CA VAL A 264 3.59 8.46 -1.36
C VAL A 264 2.42 9.41 -1.57
N VAL A 265 1.23 8.83 -1.72
CA VAL A 265 -0.04 9.56 -1.69
C VAL A 265 -0.82 9.15 -0.46
N GLU A 266 -1.26 10.12 0.33
CA GLU A 266 -2.01 9.87 1.54
C GLU A 266 -3.51 10.07 1.29
N PHE A 267 -4.28 8.99 1.39
CA PHE A 267 -5.72 9.02 1.23
C PHE A 267 -6.37 9.43 2.54
N VAL A 268 -7.10 10.54 2.54
CA VAL A 268 -7.82 11.04 3.71
C VAL A 268 -9.26 10.57 3.62
N LEU A 269 -9.70 9.77 4.59
CA LEU A 269 -11.03 9.20 4.66
C LEU A 269 -11.83 9.76 5.82
N GLN A 270 -13.14 9.81 5.64
CA GLN A 270 -14.13 10.07 6.68
C GLN A 270 -15.04 8.87 6.83
N TYR A 271 -15.52 8.64 8.06
CA TYR A 271 -16.54 7.63 8.34
C TYR A 271 -17.89 8.33 8.55
N ALA A 272 -18.84 8.07 7.65
CA ALA A 272 -20.19 8.63 7.72
C ALA A 272 -21.19 7.58 7.25
N ASP A 273 -22.38 7.54 7.88
CA ASP A 273 -23.48 6.62 7.54
C ASP A 273 -23.06 5.15 7.44
N GLY A 274 -22.14 4.73 8.32
CA GLY A 274 -21.64 3.35 8.37
C GLY A 274 -20.60 3.02 7.30
N GLN A 275 -20.12 4.00 6.54
CA GLN A 275 -19.21 3.79 5.41
C GLN A 275 -17.98 4.70 5.50
N TRP A 276 -16.83 4.13 5.16
CA TRP A 276 -15.63 4.89 4.88
C TRP A 276 -15.69 5.47 3.47
N ARG A 277 -15.33 6.75 3.32
CA ARG A 277 -15.28 7.45 2.04
C ARG A 277 -14.04 8.32 1.96
N ILE A 278 -13.38 8.30 0.81
CA ILE A 278 -12.23 9.16 0.52
C ILE A 278 -12.74 10.59 0.35
N ASP A 279 -12.25 11.47 1.21
CA ASP A 279 -12.63 12.87 1.26
C ASP A 279 -11.57 13.81 0.66
N ASP A 280 -10.29 13.47 0.77
CA ASP A 280 -9.20 14.21 0.15
C ASP A 280 -7.99 13.30 -0.10
N LEU A 281 -7.01 13.79 -0.84
CA LEU A 281 -5.70 13.17 -1.00
C LEU A 281 -4.64 14.21 -0.70
N LEU A 282 -3.60 13.84 0.04
CA LEU A 282 -2.42 14.66 0.28
C LEU A 282 -1.26 14.09 -0.55
N HIS A 283 -0.72 14.95 -1.41
CA HIS A 283 0.38 14.66 -2.34
C HIS A 283 1.74 15.02 -1.72
N GLU A 284 2.82 14.51 -2.32
CA GLU A 284 4.16 14.92 -1.91
C GLU A 284 4.33 16.44 -2.14
N GLY A 285 4.86 17.14 -1.12
CA GLY A 285 4.98 18.60 -1.15
C GLY A 285 3.77 19.36 -0.60
N GLY A 286 2.74 18.66 -0.12
CA GLY A 286 1.67 19.24 0.70
C GLY A 286 0.47 19.78 -0.08
N ALA A 287 0.44 19.60 -1.40
CA ALA A 287 -0.76 19.85 -2.19
C ALA A 287 -1.85 18.82 -1.84
N THR A 288 -3.12 19.23 -1.93
CA THR A 288 -4.24 18.29 -1.77
C THR A 288 -5.12 18.26 -3.00
N LEU A 289 -5.82 17.16 -3.24
CA LEU A 289 -6.79 17.08 -4.33
C LEU A 289 -7.83 18.19 -4.20
N ARG A 290 -8.40 18.41 -3.00
CA ARG A 290 -9.33 19.52 -2.78
C ARG A 290 -8.73 20.86 -3.15
N GLY A 291 -7.48 21.13 -2.75
CA GLY A 291 -6.78 22.36 -3.12
C GLY A 291 -6.58 22.48 -4.63
N LEU A 292 -6.30 21.38 -5.34
CA LEU A 292 -6.20 21.37 -6.80
C LEU A 292 -7.53 21.64 -7.50
N LEU A 293 -8.64 21.26 -6.88
CA LEU A 293 -10.00 21.50 -7.38
C LEU A 293 -10.49 22.92 -7.11
N GLU A 294 -9.85 23.70 -6.24
CA GLU A 294 -10.21 25.10 -6.01
C GLU A 294 -9.88 26.00 -7.23
N PRO A 295 -10.56 27.14 -7.40
CA PRO A 295 -10.30 28.09 -8.49
C PRO A 295 -8.89 28.70 -8.48
#